data_AF-T1CGC1-F1
#
_entry.id   AF-T1CGC1-F1
#
_cell.length_a   1.000
_cell.length_b   1.000
_cell.length_c   1.000
_cell.angle_alpha   90.00
_cell.angle_beta   90.00
_cell.angle_gamma   90.00
#
_symmetry.space_group_name_H-M   'P 1'
#
loop_
_entity.id
_entity.type
_entity.pdbx_description
1 polymer ?
#
loop_
_entity_poly.entity_id
_entity_poly.type
_entity_poly.pdbx_seq_one_letter_code
_entity_poly.pdbx_strand_id
1 'polypeptide(L)'
;ERADSALLFPWCADVGDARTVRKTTALLSRQWARVFEAAGCPDLHFHDLRHEATSRLYERTTLSDAQIAKITGHKDPRMLMRYANLRASDLAARLW
;
A
#
# COMPACT_ATOMS: atom_id res chain seq x y z
N GLU A 1 -22.39 13.61 -23.70
CA GLU A 1 -20.97 13.41 -23.34
C GLU A 1 -20.81 13.39 -21.83
N ARG A 2 -20.69 12.21 -21.23
CA ARG A 2 -20.25 12.08 -19.84
C ARG A 2 -18.75 11.99 -19.86
N ALA A 3 -18.08 12.83 -19.10
CA ALA A 3 -16.65 12.79 -18.93
C ALA A 3 -16.23 11.38 -18.49
N ASP A 4 -15.53 10.67 -19.38
CA ASP A 4 -14.64 9.56 -19.06
C ASP A 4 -13.47 10.09 -18.22
N SER A 5 -13.79 10.60 -17.03
CA SER A 5 -12.80 11.01 -16.05
C SER A 5 -12.13 9.75 -15.53
N ALA A 6 -11.08 9.32 -16.24
CA ALA A 6 -9.91 8.62 -15.75
C ALA A 6 -10.16 7.75 -14.51
N LEU A 7 -10.96 6.70 -14.67
CA LEU A 7 -10.97 5.63 -13.66
C LEU A 7 -9.63 4.91 -13.78
N LEU A 8 -8.81 4.98 -12.72
CA LEU A 8 -7.49 4.36 -12.64
C LEU A 8 -7.53 2.83 -12.89
N PHE A 9 -8.71 2.22 -12.77
CA PHE A 9 -8.94 0.78 -12.93
C PHE A 9 -10.16 0.52 -13.84
N PRO A 10 -9.96 0.25 -15.14
CA PRO A 10 -11.04 0.10 -16.12
C PRO A 10 -11.97 -1.11 -15.88
N TRP A 11 -11.63 -2.01 -14.95
CA TRP A 11 -12.42 -3.19 -14.61
C TRP A 11 -13.36 -2.99 -13.41
N CYS A 12 -13.31 -1.84 -12.73
CA CYS A 12 -14.27 -1.47 -11.69
C CYS A 12 -15.34 -0.57 -12.31
N ALA A 13 -16.18 -1.16 -13.16
CA ALA A 13 -17.19 -0.44 -13.93
C ALA A 13 -18.13 0.40 -13.03
N ASP A 14 -18.46 -0.14 -11.85
CA ASP A 14 -19.32 0.52 -10.86
C ASP A 14 -18.65 0.53 -9.48
N VAL A 15 -17.71 1.44 -9.26
CA VAL A 15 -17.06 1.63 -7.94
C VAL A 15 -18.07 1.92 -6.82
N GLY A 16 -19.27 2.39 -7.16
CA GLY A 16 -20.37 2.63 -6.23
C GLY A 16 -21.15 1.38 -5.80
N ASP A 17 -21.05 0.25 -6.52
CA ASP A 17 -21.72 -1.00 -6.15
C ASP A 17 -20.82 -1.89 -5.29
N ALA A 18 -21.21 -2.06 -4.02
CA ALA A 18 -20.49 -2.88 -3.06
C ALA A 18 -20.32 -4.34 -3.51
N ARG A 19 -21.26 -4.89 -4.30
CA ARG A 19 -21.16 -6.26 -4.83
C ARG A 19 -20.06 -6.36 -5.88
N THR A 20 -20.01 -5.42 -6.81
CA THR A 20 -18.97 -5.32 -7.84
C THR A 20 -17.59 -5.14 -7.22
N VAL A 21 -17.45 -4.23 -6.24
CA VAL A 21 -16.19 -4.04 -5.51
C VAL A 21 -15.72 -5.35 -4.85
N ARG A 22 -16.60 -6.07 -4.15
CA ARG A 22 -16.25 -7.34 -3.50
C ARG A 22 -15.79 -8.39 -4.51
N LYS A 23 -16.50 -8.52 -5.64
CA LYS A 23 -16.13 -9.46 -6.72
C LYS A 23 -14.76 -9.12 -7.29
N THR A 24 -14.52 -7.85 -7.60
CA THR A 24 -13.25 -7.36 -8.12
C THR A 24 -12.09 -7.60 -7.16
N THR A 25 -12.26 -7.29 -5.87
CA THR A 25 -11.25 -7.56 -4.85
C THR A 25 -10.88 -9.04 -4.79
N ALA A 26 -11.88 -9.95 -4.79
CA ALA A 26 -11.62 -11.39 -4.78
C ALA A 26 -10.88 -11.86 -6.04
N LEU A 27 -11.22 -11.31 -7.21
CA LEU A 27 -10.51 -11.61 -8.47
C LEU A 27 -9.05 -11.14 -8.41
N LEU A 28 -8.80 -9.92 -7.92
CA LEU A 28 -7.46 -9.39 -7.76
C LEU A 28 -6.62 -10.24 -6.80
N SER A 29 -7.16 -10.62 -5.64
CA SER A 29 -6.45 -11.49 -4.69
C SER A 29 -6.04 -12.82 -5.33
N ARG A 30 -6.93 -13.45 -6.11
CA ARG A 30 -6.60 -14.70 -6.83
C ARG A 30 -5.55 -14.50 -7.92
N GLN A 31 -5.61 -13.39 -8.65
CA GLN A 31 -4.63 -13.10 -9.69
C GLN A 31 -3.24 -12.85 -9.10
N TRP A 32 -3.17 -12.14 -7.98
CA TRP A 32 -1.90 -11.92 -7.26
C TRP A 32 -1.30 -13.20 -6.73
N ALA A 33 -2.10 -14.10 -6.13
CA ALA A 33 -1.61 -15.39 -5.67
C ALA A 33 -0.92 -16.18 -6.81
N ARG A 34 -1.50 -16.19 -8.01
CA ARG A 34 -0.91 -16.84 -9.19
C ARG A 34 0.41 -16.19 -9.64
N VAL A 35 0.47 -14.85 -9.62
CA VAL A 35 1.68 -14.12 -9.99
C VAL A 35 2.81 -14.41 -9.02
N PHE A 36 2.52 -14.41 -7.71
CA PHE A 36 3.51 -14.69 -6.68
C PHE A 36 3.97 -16.15 -6.68
N GLU A 37 3.08 -17.10 -6.93
CA GLU A 37 3.42 -18.51 -7.16
C GLU A 37 4.37 -18.67 -8.35
N ALA A 38 4.05 -18.05 -9.49
CA ALA A 38 4.91 -18.08 -10.68
C ALA A 38 6.28 -17.41 -10.46
N ALA A 39 6.34 -16.42 -9.56
CA ALA A 39 7.58 -15.75 -9.16
C ALA A 39 8.40 -16.55 -8.13
N GLY A 40 7.91 -17.68 -7.63
CA GLY A 40 8.57 -18.48 -6.59
C GLY A 40 8.43 -17.91 -5.17
N CYS A 41 7.46 -17.01 -4.95
CA CYS A 41 7.22 -16.34 -3.66
C CYS A 41 5.80 -16.63 -3.14
N PRO A 42 5.40 -17.90 -2.90
CA PRO A 42 4.01 -18.25 -2.59
C PRO A 42 3.47 -17.64 -1.30
N ASP A 43 4.34 -17.30 -0.34
CA ASP A 43 3.96 -16.70 0.94
C ASP A 43 3.78 -15.18 0.87
N LEU A 44 4.08 -14.55 -0.27
CA LEU A 44 3.90 -13.11 -0.47
C LEU A 44 2.46 -12.80 -0.86
N HIS A 45 1.82 -11.90 -0.13
CA HIS A 45 0.45 -11.47 -0.36
C HIS A 45 0.37 -10.03 -0.88
N PHE A 46 -0.78 -9.67 -1.44
CA PHE A 46 -1.01 -8.32 -1.97
C PHE A 46 -0.82 -7.21 -0.91
N HIS A 47 -1.19 -7.47 0.35
CA HIS A 47 -1.05 -6.47 1.42
C HIS A 47 0.41 -6.25 1.84
N ASP A 48 1.29 -7.22 1.58
CA ASP A 48 2.72 -7.10 1.86
C ASP A 48 3.37 -6.05 0.96
N LEU A 49 2.84 -5.82 -0.24
CA LEU A 49 3.30 -4.74 -1.13
C LEU A 49 3.12 -3.36 -0.48
N ARG A 50 2.02 -3.16 0.25
CA ARG A 50 1.81 -1.91 1.01
C ARG A 50 2.79 -1.81 2.16
N HIS A 51 3.09 -2.94 2.80
CA HIS A 51 4.06 -3.02 3.89
C HIS A 51 5.48 -2.66 3.40
N GLU A 52 5.89 -3.25 2.28
CA GLU A 52 7.17 -2.99 1.62
C GLU A 52 7.28 -1.54 1.12
N ALA A 53 6.25 -1.04 0.44
CA ALA A 53 6.23 0.35 -0.03
C ALA A 53 6.35 1.35 1.13
N THR A 54 5.68 1.09 2.25
CA THR A 54 5.79 1.94 3.44
C THR A 54 7.19 1.86 4.04
N SER A 55 7.77 0.66 4.16
CA SER A 55 9.14 0.47 4.67
C SER A 55 10.17 1.23 3.83
N ARG A 56 10.06 1.15 2.50
CA ARG A 56 10.93 1.91 1.59
C ARG A 56 10.79 3.42 1.74
N LEU A 57 9.61 3.94 2.02
CA LEU A 57 9.43 5.37 2.29
C LEU A 57 10.17 5.79 3.55
N TYR A 58 10.18 4.95 4.59
CA TYR A 58 10.94 5.19 5.81
C TYR A 58 12.45 5.16 5.57
N GLU A 59 12.94 4.16 4.82
CA GLU A 59 14.38 3.96 4.58
C GLU A 59 14.98 4.93 3.57
N ARG A 60 14.25 5.26 2.50
CA ARG A 60 14.81 5.95 1.32
C ARG A 60 14.48 7.43 1.25
N THR A 61 13.63 7.92 2.13
CA THR A 61 13.19 9.32 2.12
C THR A 61 13.35 9.95 3.48
N THR A 62 13.34 11.28 3.54
CA THR A 62 13.33 12.06 4.79
C THR A 62 11.93 12.57 5.16
N LEU A 63 10.87 12.01 4.53
CA LEU A 63 9.49 12.41 4.77
C LEU A 63 9.08 12.18 6.23
N SER A 64 8.23 13.06 6.77
CA SER A 64 7.66 12.89 8.10
C SER A 64 6.57 11.81 8.13
N ASP A 65 6.27 11.27 9.31
CA ASP A 65 5.22 10.26 9.49
C ASP A 65 3.86 10.73 8.95
N ALA A 66 3.54 12.03 9.11
CA ALA A 66 2.31 12.62 8.59
C ALA A 66 2.25 12.62 7.05
N GLN A 67 3.38 12.87 6.38
CA GLN A 67 3.47 12.82 4.92
C GLN A 67 3.34 11.39 4.42
N ILE A 68 4.03 10.44 5.06
CA ILE A 68 3.94 9.02 4.74
C ILE A 68 2.51 8.50 4.98
N ALA A 69 1.84 8.91 6.07
CA ALA A 69 0.45 8.57 6.36
C ALA A 69 -0.49 9.04 5.24
N LYS A 70 -0.27 10.25 4.73
CA LYS A 70 -1.08 10.83 3.65
C LYS A 70 -0.87 10.09 2.31
N ILE A 71 0.37 9.73 1.98
CA ILE A 71 0.70 8.98 0.75
C ILE A 71 0.11 7.58 0.80
N THR A 72 0.31 6.89 1.93
CA THR A 72 -0.16 5.52 2.09
C THR A 72 -1.67 5.47 2.37
N GLY A 73 -2.28 6.53 2.90
CA GLY A 73 -3.70 6.56 3.26
C GLY A 73 -4.01 5.93 4.63
N HIS A 74 -3.06 5.98 5.57
CA HIS A 74 -3.31 5.57 6.95
C HIS A 74 -4.14 6.65 7.68
N LYS A 75 -5.29 6.26 8.24
CA LYS A 75 -6.17 7.16 9.01
C LYS A 75 -5.66 7.43 10.42
N ASP A 76 -5.05 6.42 11.05
CA ASP A 76 -4.47 6.51 12.39
C ASP A 76 -2.93 6.44 12.28
N PRO A 77 -2.19 7.48 12.70
CA PRO A 77 -0.74 7.49 12.74
C PRO A 77 -0.13 6.35 13.56
N ARG A 78 -0.85 5.79 14.54
CA ARG A 78 -0.39 4.64 15.34
C ARG A 78 -0.07 3.43 14.47
N MET A 79 -0.73 3.29 13.32
CA MET A 79 -0.44 2.21 12.38
C MET A 79 0.97 2.31 11.77
N LEU A 80 1.55 3.50 11.72
CA LEU A 80 2.90 3.74 11.20
C LEU A 80 4.02 3.51 12.22
N MET A 81 3.70 3.47 13.51
CA MET A 81 4.71 3.26 14.57
C MET A 81 5.52 1.98 14.37
N ARG A 82 4.95 0.98 13.70
CA ARG A 82 5.65 -0.27 13.34
C ARG A 82 6.86 -0.06 12.43
N TYR A 83 6.94 1.05 11.70
CA TYR A 83 8.02 1.37 10.75
C TYR A 83 9.01 2.39 11.32
N ALA A 84 8.69 3.02 12.46
CA ALA A 84 9.53 4.05 13.06
C ALA A 84 10.90 3.50 13.51
N ASN A 85 10.98 2.20 13.82
CA ASN A 85 12.22 1.50 14.14
C ASN A 85 13.25 1.54 12.98
N LEU A 86 12.80 1.67 11.73
CA LEU A 86 13.69 1.76 10.56
C LEU A 86 14.54 3.03 10.53
N ARG A 87 14.22 4.03 11.37
CA ARG A 87 14.97 5.29 11.50
C ARG A 87 15.67 5.46 12.85
N ALA A 88 15.85 4.37 13.61
CA ALA A 88 16.52 4.43 14.90
C ALA A 88 17.96 5.00 14.80
N SER A 89 18.69 4.66 13.73
CA SER A 89 20.04 5.18 13.45
C SER A 89 20.04 6.69 13.20
N ASP A 90 19.08 7.17 12.40
CA ASP A 90 18.96 8.60 12.07
C ASP A 90 18.63 9.43 13.32
N LEU A 91 17.80 8.87 14.21
CA LEU A 91 17.49 9.48 15.49
C LEU A 91 18.74 9.55 16.38
N ALA A 92 19.51 8.46 16.46
CA ALA A 92 20.74 8.42 17.24
C ALA A 92 21.76 9.47 16.75
N ALA A 93 21.90 9.63 15.43
CA ALA A 93 22.79 10.63 14.84
C ALA A 93 22.38 12.09 15.09
N ARG A 94 21.11 12.35 15.44
CA ARG A 94 20.59 13.70 15.74
C ARG A 94 20.63 14.07 17.23
N LEU A 95 20.82 13.10 18.11
CA LEU A 95 20.82 13.31 19.57
C LEU A 95 22.17 13.79 20.11
N TRP A 96 23.24 13.65 19.34
CA TRP A 96 24.61 14.03 19.67
C TRP A 96 25.12 15.07 18.66
#